data_AF-A0A356SD22-F1
#
_entry.id   AF-A0A356SD22-F1
#
_cell.length_a   1.000
_cell.length_b   1.000
_cell.length_c   1.000
_cell.angle_alpha   90.00
_cell.angle_beta   90.00
_cell.angle_gamma   90.00
#
_symmetry.space_group_name_H-M   'P 1'
#
loop_
_entity.id
_entity.type
_entity.pdbx_description
1 polymer ?
#
loop_
_entity_poly.entity_id
_entity_poly.type
_entity_poly.pdbx_seq_one_letter_code
_entity_poly.pdbx_strand_id
1 'polypeptide(L)'
;MVMAGLFAVGAAMTSVYMVAESQLNTPLTFAIDDDVFVVSEGQGLNAIATTLEERGLISSARWLRVGIQLRSSDLVPKKGEYRLVPGESVAQLLQRIHNNAVIRYALTVPEGVTFEWFLDQLWQHPRVTRVLDGVADP
;
A
#
# COMPACT_ATOMS: atom_id res chain seq x y z
N MET A 1 16.56 -8.96 44.16
CA MET A 1 17.10 -8.50 42.85
C MET A 1 16.46 -9.19 41.66
N VAL A 2 16.26 -10.51 41.64
CA VAL A 2 15.71 -11.24 40.47
C VAL A 2 14.27 -10.82 40.10
N MET A 3 13.38 -10.61 41.09
CA MET A 3 12.00 -10.15 40.86
C MET A 3 11.91 -8.74 40.26
N ALA A 4 12.83 -7.85 40.60
CA ALA A 4 12.89 -6.49 40.04
C ALA A 4 13.35 -6.51 38.57
N GLY A 5 14.27 -7.42 38.22
CA GLY A 5 14.72 -7.61 36.84
C GLY A 5 13.60 -8.17 35.93
N LEU A 6 12.81 -9.12 36.42
CA LEU A 6 11.70 -9.70 35.65
C LEU A 6 10.58 -8.67 35.37
N PHE A 7 10.26 -7.82 36.35
CA PHE A 7 9.31 -6.72 36.18
C PHE A 7 9.79 -5.68 35.15
N ALA A 8 11.07 -5.33 35.19
CA ALA A 8 11.66 -4.37 34.24
C ALA A 8 11.63 -4.90 32.79
N VAL A 9 11.93 -6.20 32.60
CA VAL A 9 11.84 -6.85 31.27
C VAL A 9 10.38 -6.92 30.78
N GLY A 10 9.44 -7.26 31.67
CA GLY A 10 8.01 -7.25 31.34
C GLY A 10 7.53 -5.87 30.90
N ALA A 11 7.86 -4.82 31.67
CA ALA A 11 7.49 -3.45 31.34
C ALA A 11 8.10 -2.97 30.01
N ALA A 12 9.35 -3.34 29.72
CA ALA A 12 10.01 -3.03 28.44
C ALA A 12 9.33 -3.74 27.25
N MET A 13 8.96 -5.02 27.41
CA MET A 13 8.24 -5.76 26.37
C MET A 13 6.84 -5.19 26.11
N THR A 14 6.10 -4.84 27.16
CA THR A 14 4.78 -4.20 27.02
C THR A 14 4.88 -2.85 26.33
N SER A 15 5.88 -2.02 26.67
CA SER A 15 6.05 -0.71 26.04
C SER A 15 6.47 -0.82 24.57
N VAL A 16 7.34 -1.76 24.20
CA VAL A 16 7.65 -2.07 22.78
C VAL A 16 6.39 -2.52 22.02
N TYR A 17 5.59 -3.40 22.62
CA TYR A 17 4.34 -3.86 22.01
C TYR A 17 3.36 -2.70 21.76
N MET A 18 3.15 -1.83 22.75
CA MET A 18 2.26 -0.67 22.64
C MET A 18 2.71 0.30 21.55
N VAL A 19 4.01 0.60 21.47
CA VAL A 19 4.56 1.49 20.43
C VAL A 19 4.37 0.87 19.04
N ALA A 20 4.65 -0.42 18.88
CA ALA A 20 4.49 -1.11 17.60
C ALA A 20 3.02 -1.15 17.14
N GLU A 21 2.08 -1.40 18.05
CA GLU A 21 0.65 -1.39 17.76
C GLU A 21 0.13 0.02 17.44
N SER A 22 0.65 1.05 18.11
CA SER A 22 0.24 2.44 17.85
C SER A 22 0.54 2.89 16.41
N GLN A 23 1.63 2.40 15.82
CA GLN A 23 2.03 2.78 14.45
C GLN A 23 1.14 2.14 13.39
N LEU A 24 0.66 0.91 13.61
CA LEU A 24 -0.31 0.27 12.75
C LEU A 24 -1.66 1.00 12.77
N ASN A 25 -2.04 1.53 13.93
CA ASN A 25 -3.29 2.26 14.13
C ASN A 25 -3.15 3.78 13.91
N THR A 26 -1.98 4.25 13.48
CA THR A 26 -1.76 5.68 13.22
C THR A 26 -2.57 6.09 11.99
N PRO A 27 -3.42 7.13 12.10
CA PRO A 27 -4.13 7.69 10.95
C PRO A 27 -3.14 8.26 9.94
N LEU A 28 -3.32 7.92 8.67
CA LEU A 28 -2.53 8.48 7.58
C LEU A 28 -2.83 9.97 7.46
N THR A 29 -1.76 10.78 7.40
CA THR A 29 -1.84 12.22 7.17
C THR A 29 -1.27 12.52 5.80
N PHE A 30 -2.09 13.05 4.91
CA PHE A 30 -1.70 13.38 3.53
C PHE A 30 -2.45 14.63 3.05
N ALA A 31 -1.88 15.32 2.06
CA ALA A 31 -2.55 16.43 1.38
C ALA A 31 -3.67 15.89 0.49
N ILE A 32 -4.78 16.63 0.35
CA ILE A 32 -5.96 16.21 -0.41
C ILE A 32 -5.63 15.85 -1.87
N ASP A 33 -4.65 16.54 -2.46
CA ASP A 33 -4.23 16.34 -3.85
C ASP A 33 -3.21 15.18 -4.03
N ASP A 34 -2.77 14.56 -2.95
CA ASP A 34 -1.82 13.44 -2.96
C ASP A 34 -2.44 12.16 -2.35
N ASP A 35 -3.64 11.84 -2.80
CA ASP A 35 -4.44 10.71 -2.31
C ASP A 35 -4.10 9.37 -2.99
N VAL A 36 -3.03 9.27 -3.79
CA VAL A 36 -2.66 8.03 -4.48
C VAL A 36 -1.35 7.46 -3.95
N PHE A 37 -1.40 6.22 -3.47
CA PHE A 37 -0.25 5.43 -3.08
C PHE A 37 0.05 4.34 -4.10
N VAL A 38 1.25 4.34 -4.67
CA VAL A 38 1.67 3.38 -5.69
C VAL A 38 2.54 2.30 -5.07
N VAL A 39 2.16 1.04 -5.29
CA VAL A 39 2.96 -0.13 -4.96
C VAL A 39 3.55 -0.69 -6.25
N SER A 40 4.87 -0.62 -6.37
CA SER A 40 5.62 -1.12 -7.51
C SER A 40 5.68 -2.64 -7.54
N GLU A 41 6.00 -3.20 -8.71
CA GLU A 41 6.22 -4.63 -8.88
C GLU A 41 7.38 -5.12 -8.00
N GLY A 42 7.16 -6.21 -7.26
CA GLY A 42 8.13 -6.77 -6.32
C GLY A 42 8.33 -5.95 -5.03
N GLN A 43 7.59 -4.86 -4.81
CA GLN A 43 7.71 -4.06 -3.60
C GLN A 43 7.16 -4.80 -2.37
N GLY A 44 8.06 -5.19 -1.47
CA GLY A 44 7.70 -5.85 -0.21
C GLY A 44 7.28 -4.87 0.90
N LEU A 45 6.73 -5.42 2.00
CA LEU A 45 6.22 -4.64 3.14
C LEU A 45 7.27 -3.69 3.75
N ASN A 46 8.54 -4.11 3.82
CA ASN A 46 9.62 -3.27 4.33
C ASN A 46 9.88 -2.04 3.46
N ALA A 47 9.80 -2.19 2.13
CA ALA A 47 9.96 -1.10 1.18
C ALA A 47 8.74 -0.18 1.22
N ILE A 48 7.52 -0.74 1.32
CA ILE A 48 6.30 0.04 1.53
C ILE A 48 6.42 0.90 2.79
N ALA A 49 6.88 0.35 3.92
CA ALA A 49 7.07 1.10 5.15
C ALA A 49 8.05 2.27 4.97
N THR A 50 9.14 2.08 4.23
CA THR A 50 10.08 3.16 3.90
C THR A 50 9.40 4.24 3.06
N THR A 51 8.70 3.86 1.99
CA THR A 51 8.02 4.81 1.10
C THR A 51 6.93 5.60 1.83
N LEU A 52 6.22 4.99 2.78
CA LEU A 52 5.25 5.67 3.63
C LEU A 52 5.93 6.75 4.51
N GLU A 53 7.10 6.46 5.07
CA GLU A 53 7.87 7.41 5.87
C GLU A 53 8.46 8.53 5.01
N GLU A 54 9.02 8.21 3.84
CA GLU A 54 9.57 9.18 2.89
C GLU A 54 8.50 10.17 2.39
N ARG A 55 7.25 9.71 2.23
CA ARG A 55 6.11 10.56 1.88
C ARG A 55 5.49 11.30 3.07
N GLY A 56 6.04 11.12 4.29
CA GLY A 56 5.53 11.75 5.50
C GLY A 56 4.16 11.21 5.98
N LEU A 57 3.72 10.07 5.43
CA LEU A 57 2.43 9.45 5.76
C LEU A 57 2.45 8.78 7.14
N ILE A 58 3.65 8.40 7.60
CA ILE A 58 3.91 7.84 8.93
C ILE A 58 5.14 8.50 9.56
N SER A 59 5.26 8.37 10.88
CA SER A 59 6.38 8.93 11.64
C SER A 59 7.63 8.04 11.66
N SER A 60 7.48 6.72 11.56
CA SER A 60 8.62 5.81 11.62
C SER A 60 8.41 4.49 10.88
N ALA A 61 9.18 4.24 9.82
CA ALA A 61 9.16 2.95 9.13
C ALA A 61 9.67 1.81 10.02
N ARG A 62 10.68 2.08 10.86
CA ARG A 62 11.26 1.07 11.76
C ARG A 62 10.22 0.47 12.70
N TRP A 63 9.42 1.32 13.35
CA TRP A 63 8.39 0.85 14.26
C TRP A 63 7.22 0.19 13.53
N LEU A 64 6.86 0.68 12.35
CA LEU A 64 5.86 0.02 11.50
C LEU A 64 6.31 -1.40 11.13
N ARG A 65 7.56 -1.60 10.71
CA ARG A 65 8.10 -2.94 10.40
C ARG A 65 8.01 -3.90 11.58
N VAL A 66 8.29 -3.43 12.80
CA VAL A 66 8.11 -4.23 14.01
C VAL A 66 6.64 -4.59 14.21
N GLY A 67 5.72 -3.63 14.04
CA GLY A 67 4.28 -3.88 14.12
C GLY A 67 3.81 -4.92 13.11
N ILE A 68 4.25 -4.81 11.85
CA ILE A 68 3.98 -5.79 10.78
C ILE A 68 4.50 -7.16 11.19
N GLN A 69 5.74 -7.28 11.65
CA GLN A 69 6.31 -8.58 12.04
C GLN A 69 5.55 -9.24 13.20
N LEU A 70 5.00 -8.45 14.11
CA LEU A 70 4.25 -8.95 15.28
C LEU A 70 2.80 -9.34 14.96
N ARG A 71 2.18 -8.75 13.93
CA ARG A 71 0.74 -8.94 13.63
C ARG A 71 0.46 -9.61 12.29
N SER A 72 1.41 -9.63 11.38
CA SER A 72 1.14 -9.79 9.96
C SER A 72 2.00 -10.89 9.33
N SER A 73 1.80 -12.14 9.73
CA SER A 73 2.44 -13.28 9.06
C SER A 73 1.98 -13.46 7.60
N ASP A 74 0.78 -12.96 7.26
CA ASP A 74 0.09 -13.33 6.02
C ASP A 74 -0.10 -12.16 5.03
N LEU A 75 0.41 -10.96 5.35
CA LEU A 75 0.27 -9.80 4.47
C LEU A 75 1.17 -9.95 3.24
N VAL A 76 0.56 -10.30 2.11
CA VAL A 76 1.21 -10.28 0.79
C VAL A 76 0.86 -8.99 0.06
N PRO A 77 1.80 -8.06 -0.14
CA PRO A 77 1.54 -6.83 -0.88
C PRO A 77 1.35 -7.12 -2.38
N LYS A 78 0.40 -6.43 -3.00
CA LYS A 78 0.10 -6.54 -4.43
C LYS A 78 0.39 -5.22 -5.14
N LYS A 79 0.99 -5.31 -6.32
CA LYS A 79 1.29 -4.13 -7.14
C LYS A 79 0.01 -3.41 -7.57
N GLY A 80 0.05 -2.10 -7.62
CA GLY A 80 -1.07 -1.28 -8.06
C GLY A 80 -1.14 0.10 -7.42
N GLU A 81 -2.12 0.88 -7.84
CA GLU A 81 -2.43 2.19 -7.28
C GLU A 81 -3.55 2.05 -6.25
N TYR A 82 -3.37 2.64 -5.07
CA TYR A 82 -4.31 2.58 -3.96
C TYR A 82 -4.69 4.00 -3.55
N ARG A 83 -5.99 4.27 -3.48
CA ARG A 83 -6.49 5.55 -2.96
C ARG A 83 -6.33 5.61 -1.45
N LEU A 84 -5.61 6.58 -0.93
CA LEU A 84 -5.54 6.90 0.48
C LEU A 84 -6.88 7.47 0.94
N VAL A 85 -7.38 7.01 2.09
CA VAL A 85 -8.65 7.45 2.67
C VAL A 85 -8.37 8.31 3.90
N PRO A 86 -8.98 9.51 4.02
CA PRO A 86 -8.76 10.36 5.19
C PRO A 86 -9.09 9.63 6.50
N GLY A 87 -8.15 9.65 7.43
CA GLY A 87 -8.29 9.01 8.74
C GLY A 87 -8.16 7.49 8.73
N GLU A 88 -7.91 6.85 7.58
CA GLU A 88 -7.61 5.42 7.56
C GLU A 88 -6.27 5.15 8.25
N SER A 89 -6.18 4.03 8.96
CA SER A 89 -4.94 3.62 9.59
C SER A 89 -4.00 2.92 8.59
N VAL A 90 -2.72 2.89 8.92
CA VAL A 90 -1.73 2.15 8.12
C VAL A 90 -2.11 0.67 7.99
N ALA A 91 -2.65 0.05 9.05
CA ALA A 91 -3.13 -1.32 8.99
C ALA A 91 -4.27 -1.51 7.98
N GLN A 92 -5.20 -0.55 7.89
CA GLN A 92 -6.29 -0.58 6.91
C GLN A 92 -5.75 -0.47 5.48
N LEU A 93 -4.79 0.44 5.24
CA LEU A 93 -4.11 0.53 3.95
C LEU A 93 -3.40 -0.77 3.58
N LEU A 94 -2.61 -1.35 4.49
CA LEU A 94 -1.91 -2.61 4.25
C LEU A 94 -2.87 -3.77 3.96
N GLN A 95 -4.00 -3.84 4.65
CA GLN A 95 -5.04 -4.83 4.37
C GLN A 95 -5.65 -4.64 2.97
N ARG A 96 -5.88 -3.39 2.55
CA ARG A 96 -6.37 -3.08 1.20
C ARG A 96 -5.35 -3.47 0.13
N ILE A 97 -4.06 -3.23 0.39
CA ILE A 97 -2.97 -3.68 -0.48
C ILE A 97 -2.98 -5.21 -0.59
N HIS A 98 -3.13 -5.91 0.53
CA HIS A 98 -3.25 -7.37 0.52
C HIS A 98 -4.47 -7.88 -0.26
N ASN A 99 -5.62 -7.21 -0.09
CA ASN A 99 -6.87 -7.57 -0.75
C ASN A 99 -6.94 -7.15 -2.23
N ASN A 100 -5.89 -6.51 -2.78
CA ASN A 100 -5.88 -5.96 -4.14
C ASN A 100 -6.98 -4.91 -4.39
N ALA A 101 -7.30 -4.08 -3.38
CA ALA A 101 -8.31 -3.02 -3.49
C ALA A 101 -7.76 -1.78 -4.21
N VAL A 102 -7.30 -1.99 -5.45
CA VAL A 102 -6.69 -0.99 -6.33
C VAL A 102 -7.72 -0.05 -6.94
N ILE A 103 -7.27 1.14 -7.33
CA ILE A 103 -8.03 2.06 -8.18
C ILE A 103 -8.29 1.36 -9.52
N ARG A 104 -9.54 1.41 -9.98
CA ARG A 104 -9.97 0.86 -11.27
C ARG A 104 -10.31 2.00 -12.21
N TYR A 105 -9.74 1.96 -13.41
CA TYR A 105 -10.06 2.89 -14.49
C TYR A 105 -10.99 2.19 -15.46
N ALA A 106 -12.21 2.69 -15.60
CA ALA A 106 -13.20 2.10 -16.49
C ALA A 106 -13.00 2.63 -17.91
N LEU A 107 -12.94 1.72 -18.88
CA LEU A 107 -13.03 2.04 -20.30
C LEU A 107 -14.41 1.61 -20.79
N THR A 108 -15.20 2.55 -21.28
CA THR A 108 -16.55 2.26 -21.78
C THR A 108 -16.48 1.88 -23.25
N VAL A 109 -17.04 0.73 -23.60
CA VAL A 109 -17.17 0.27 -24.98
C VAL A 109 -18.65 0.27 -25.35
N PRO A 110 -19.11 1.23 -26.17
CA PRO A 110 -20.47 1.26 -26.67
C PRO A 110 -20.76 0.03 -27.54
N GLU A 111 -22.01 -0.39 -27.59
CA GLU A 111 -22.43 -1.48 -28.48
C GLU A 111 -22.32 -1.06 -29.96
N GLY A 112 -22.02 -2.02 -30.83
CA GLY A 112 -21.96 -1.81 -32.29
C GLY A 112 -20.70 -1.10 -32.82
N VAL A 113 -19.70 -0.84 -31.96
CA VAL A 113 -18.41 -0.27 -32.39
C VAL A 113 -17.50 -1.33 -33.01
N THR A 114 -16.58 -0.90 -33.87
CA THR A 114 -15.56 -1.77 -34.47
C THR A 114 -14.40 -2.00 -33.51
N PHE A 115 -13.62 -3.05 -33.75
CA PHE A 115 -12.39 -3.32 -33.00
C PHE A 115 -11.35 -2.21 -33.15
N GLU A 116 -11.28 -1.59 -34.33
CA GLU A 116 -10.41 -0.44 -34.63
C GLU A 116 -10.74 0.75 -33.72
N TRP A 117 -12.04 1.08 -33.58
CA TRP A 117 -12.48 2.12 -32.67
C TRP A 117 -12.10 1.83 -31.22
N PHE A 118 -12.27 0.57 -30.77
CA PHE A 118 -11.88 0.15 -29.42
C PHE A 118 -10.39 0.35 -29.17
N LEU A 119 -9.53 -0.07 -30.11
CA LEU A 119 -8.09 0.11 -30.01
C LEU A 119 -7.70 1.59 -29.95
N ASP A 120 -8.31 2.43 -30.78
CA ASP A 120 -8.07 3.88 -30.75
C ASP A 120 -8.41 4.47 -29.38
N GLN A 121 -9.55 4.09 -28.78
CA GLN A 121 -9.91 4.53 -27.44
C GLN A 121 -8.97 3.99 -26.37
N LEU A 122 -8.56 2.73 -26.47
CA LEU A 122 -7.63 2.10 -25.53
C LEU A 122 -6.26 2.80 -25.55
N TRP A 123 -5.73 3.12 -26.73
CA TRP A 123 -4.45 3.80 -26.88
C TRP A 123 -4.46 5.28 -26.54
N GLN A 124 -5.64 5.91 -26.54
CA GLN A 124 -5.82 7.28 -26.03
C GLN A 124 -5.97 7.33 -24.50
N HIS A 125 -6.16 6.19 -23.83
CA HIS A 125 -6.40 6.17 -22.40
C HIS A 125 -5.12 6.50 -21.61
N PRO A 126 -5.12 7.51 -20.72
CA PRO A 126 -3.90 8.04 -20.07
C PRO A 126 -3.20 7.07 -19.12
N ARG A 127 -3.88 5.99 -18.70
CA ARG A 127 -3.35 4.93 -17.82
C ARG A 127 -2.98 3.65 -18.58
N VAL A 128 -2.92 3.70 -19.91
CA VAL A 128 -2.53 2.56 -20.75
C VAL A 128 -1.18 2.86 -21.38
N THR A 129 -0.19 2.01 -21.11
CA THR A 129 1.10 2.05 -21.79
C THR A 129 1.04 1.12 -23.00
N ARG A 130 1.25 1.67 -24.20
CA ARG A 130 1.40 0.87 -25.41
C ARG A 130 2.80 0.24 -25.41
N VAL A 131 2.83 -1.09 -25.30
CA VAL A 131 4.06 -1.89 -25.36
C VAL A 131 4.17 -2.72 -26.65
N LEU A 132 3.08 -2.79 -27.43
CA LEU A 132 3.04 -3.54 -28.69
C LEU A 132 3.13 -2.57 -29.87
N ASP A 133 4.05 -2.85 -30.78
CA ASP A 133 4.25 -2.05 -31.99
C ASP A 133 3.44 -2.58 -33.18
N GLY A 134 3.09 -3.87 -33.19
CA GLY A 134 2.29 -4.49 -34.25
C GLY A 134 1.82 -5.92 -33.96
N VAL A 135 1.16 -6.54 -34.94
CA VAL A 135 0.57 -7.88 -34.84
C VAL A 135 1.64 -9.00 -34.75
N ALA A 136 2.87 -8.70 -35.16
CA ALA A 136 4.00 -9.64 -35.20
C ALA A 136 5.03 -9.41 -34.09
N ASP A 137 4.69 -8.64 -33.05
CA ASP A 137 5.49 -8.59 -31.82
C ASP A 137 5.53 -10.00 -31.19
N PRO A 138 6.71 -10.51 -30.78
CA PRO A 138 6.88 -11.89 -30.31
C PRO A 138 6.19 -12.20 -28.96
#